data_AF-A0A2N1M8P9-F1
#
_entry.id   AF-A0A2N1M8P9-F1
#
_cell.length_a   1.000
_cell.length_b   1.000
_cell.length_c   1.000
_cell.angle_alpha   90.00
_cell.angle_beta   90.00
_cell.angle_gamma   90.00
#
_symmetry.space_group_name_H-M   'P 1'
#
loop_
_entity.id
_entity.type
_entity.pdbx_description
1 polymer ?
#
loop_
_entity_poly.entity_id
_entity_poly.type
_entity_poly.pdbx_seq_one_letter_code
_entity_poly.pdbx_strand_id
1 'polypeptide(L)'
;LPRTHHFLCIFHIQENLRKNLAGKLGKEYQTFYKEFLHTRNSLFLDDFSRRWTRLLEKYPQTQEYLNRTLNNCCQAWAKCYQVKHFTAGIQSTQRVEVMNRLIKEGTSSTSSLCNLHEQIQKLLDNEAQWSRHNAYLQSLPTNQTPSIIEPIFPKIVELMKKYLIPHILSVQQQQILGSLLYCAKTISKDLISTIKVRI
;
A
#
# COMPACT_ATOMS: atom_id res chain seq x y z
N LEU A 1 0.15 14.43 16.80
CA LEU A 1 1.51 14.01 17.22
C LEU A 1 2.54 14.78 16.39
N PRO A 2 3.36 15.66 16.98
CA PRO A 2 4.23 16.59 16.25
C PRO A 2 5.40 15.94 15.49
N ARG A 3 5.75 14.68 15.77
CA ARG A 3 6.80 13.92 15.06
C ARG A 3 6.23 12.88 14.07
N THR A 4 4.92 12.80 13.93
CA THR A 4 4.28 11.85 13.01
C THR A 4 4.27 12.42 11.61
N HIS A 5 4.88 11.71 10.67
CA HIS A 5 4.72 12.00 9.25
C HIS A 5 3.36 11.51 8.77
N HIS A 6 2.55 12.43 8.27
CA HIS A 6 1.24 12.10 7.71
C HIS A 6 1.37 11.82 6.21
N PHE A 7 0.97 10.61 5.80
CA PHE A 7 0.90 10.23 4.38
C PHE A 7 -0.55 10.08 3.95
N LEU A 8 -0.84 10.55 2.74
CA LEU A 8 -2.15 10.37 2.12
C LEU A 8 -2.30 8.93 1.65
N CYS A 9 -3.43 8.34 2.02
CA CYS A 9 -3.84 7.01 1.56
C CYS A 9 -4.06 7.02 0.04
N ILE A 10 -3.40 6.12 -0.69
CA ILE A 10 -3.55 6.02 -2.15
C ILE A 10 -4.98 5.71 -2.59
N PHE A 11 -5.72 4.93 -1.79
CA PHE A 11 -7.12 4.60 -2.06
C PHE A 11 -8.00 5.85 -2.05
N HIS A 12 -7.88 6.71 -1.02
CA HIS A 12 -8.63 7.96 -0.97
C HIS A 12 -8.23 8.92 -2.09
N ILE A 13 -6.95 8.97 -2.48
CA ILE A 13 -6.51 9.72 -3.66
C ILE A 13 -7.22 9.19 -4.91
N GLN A 14 -7.18 7.87 -5.14
CA GLN A 14 -7.83 7.23 -6.29
C GLN A 14 -9.34 7.52 -6.32
N GLU A 15 -10.02 7.39 -5.18
CA GLU A 15 -11.46 7.65 -5.09
C GLU A 15 -11.79 9.10 -5.42
N ASN A 16 -11.00 10.04 -4.90
CA ASN A 16 -11.16 11.47 -5.15
C ASN A 16 -10.87 11.83 -6.61
N LEU A 17 -9.82 11.27 -7.21
CA LEU A 17 -9.53 11.41 -8.65
C LEU A 17 -10.69 10.89 -9.49
N ARG A 18 -11.22 9.70 -9.16
CA ARG A 18 -12.37 9.11 -9.88
C ARG A 18 -13.59 10.01 -9.79
N LYS A 19 -13.96 10.47 -8.58
CA LYS A 19 -15.16 11.31 -8.37
C LYS A 19 -15.08 12.64 -9.12
N ASN A 20 -13.91 13.27 -9.17
CA ASN A 20 -13.77 14.64 -9.70
C ASN A 20 -13.31 14.70 -11.15
N LEU A 21 -12.60 13.68 -11.65
CA LEU A 21 -11.96 13.71 -12.96
C LEU A 21 -12.50 12.65 -13.93
N ALA A 22 -13.15 11.57 -13.47
CA ALA A 22 -13.65 10.54 -14.40
C ALA A 22 -14.70 11.10 -15.37
N GLY A 23 -15.61 11.95 -14.90
CA GLY A 23 -16.58 12.62 -15.77
C GLY A 23 -15.92 13.58 -16.78
N LYS A 24 -14.89 14.34 -16.34
CA LYS A 24 -14.18 15.31 -17.18
C LYS A 24 -13.28 14.65 -18.24
N LEU A 25 -12.72 13.47 -17.92
CA LEU A 25 -11.78 12.75 -18.77
C LEU A 25 -12.47 11.68 -19.64
N GLY A 26 -13.67 11.24 -19.27
CA GLY A 26 -14.41 10.20 -19.99
C GLY A 26 -13.56 8.95 -20.24
N LYS A 27 -13.39 8.59 -21.52
CA LYS A 27 -12.64 7.40 -21.95
C LYS A 27 -11.13 7.48 -21.61
N GLU A 28 -10.59 8.69 -21.45
CA GLU A 28 -9.16 8.89 -21.16
C GLU A 28 -8.80 8.67 -19.69
N TYR A 29 -9.79 8.58 -18.80
CA TYR A 29 -9.57 8.48 -17.35
C TYR A 29 -8.62 7.34 -16.98
N GLN A 30 -8.76 6.17 -17.59
CA GLN A 30 -7.91 5.02 -17.28
C GLN A 30 -6.45 5.24 -17.70
N THR A 31 -6.23 5.88 -18.85
CA THR A 31 -4.88 6.24 -19.34
C THR A 31 -4.26 7.29 -18.44
N PHE A 32 -5.01 8.35 -18.11
CA PHE A 32 -4.61 9.38 -17.15
C PHE A 32 -4.22 8.75 -15.80
N TYR A 33 -5.05 7.84 -15.27
CA TYR A 33 -4.80 7.22 -13.96
C TYR A 33 -3.53 6.38 -13.96
N LYS A 34 -3.24 5.63 -15.03
CA LYS A 34 -1.97 4.91 -15.20
C LYS A 34 -0.78 5.87 -15.20
N GLU A 35 -0.87 6.98 -15.94
CA GLU A 35 0.20 7.98 -15.98
C GLU A 35 0.37 8.72 -14.65
N PHE A 36 -0.73 8.98 -13.94
CA PHE A 36 -0.71 9.52 -12.59
C PHE A 36 0.01 8.57 -11.63
N LEU A 37 -0.31 7.26 -11.65
CA LEU A 37 0.38 6.26 -10.82
C LEU A 37 1.87 6.19 -11.16
N HIS A 38 2.22 6.23 -12.44
CA HIS A 38 3.61 6.26 -12.89
C HIS A 38 4.35 7.52 -12.43
N THR A 39 3.65 8.65 -12.38
CA THR A 39 4.18 9.91 -11.86
C THR A 39 4.37 9.84 -10.34
N ARG A 40 3.34 9.42 -9.60
CA ARG A 40 3.37 9.20 -8.16
C ARG A 40 4.52 8.29 -7.74
N ASN A 41 4.73 7.19 -8.46
CA ASN A 41 5.72 6.16 -8.11
C ASN A 41 7.15 6.50 -8.55
N SER A 42 7.40 7.71 -9.04
CA SER A 42 8.75 8.19 -9.33
C SER A 42 9.63 8.13 -8.08
N LEU A 43 10.82 7.56 -8.19
CA LEU A 43 11.77 7.41 -7.08
C LEU A 43 12.63 8.66 -6.87
N PHE A 44 12.86 9.44 -7.94
CA PHE A 44 13.69 10.64 -7.93
C PHE A 44 12.85 11.91 -8.12
N LEU A 45 13.32 13.01 -7.53
CA LEU A 45 12.62 14.29 -7.55
C LEU A 45 12.54 14.89 -8.96
N ASP A 46 13.61 14.82 -9.73
CA ASP A 46 13.67 15.37 -11.09
C ASP A 46 12.72 14.62 -12.04
N ASP A 47 12.69 13.30 -11.91
CA ASP A 47 11.76 12.44 -12.65
C ASP A 47 10.31 12.73 -12.29
N PHE A 48 10.02 12.87 -11.00
CA PHE A 48 8.69 13.26 -10.51
C PHE A 48 8.27 14.59 -11.12
N SER A 49 9.10 15.62 -11.00
CA SER A 49 8.80 16.98 -11.46
C SER A 49 8.54 17.00 -12.97
N ARG A 50 9.41 16.34 -13.75
CA ARG A 50 9.25 16.21 -15.20
C ARG A 50 7.95 15.51 -15.59
N ARG A 51 7.61 14.40 -14.91
CA ARG A 51 6.38 13.63 -15.18
C ARG A 51 5.13 14.38 -14.76
N TRP A 52 5.19 15.08 -13.63
CA TRP A 52 4.09 15.89 -13.12
C TRP A 52 3.75 17.03 -14.09
N THR A 53 4.76 17.78 -14.55
CA THR A 53 4.56 18.81 -15.58
C THR A 53 3.92 18.24 -16.84
N ARG A 54 4.46 17.13 -17.37
CA ARG A 54 3.89 16.46 -18.57
C ARG A 54 2.46 15.99 -18.36
N LEU A 55 2.13 15.47 -17.17
CA LEU A 55 0.77 15.04 -16.84
C LEU A 55 -0.21 16.22 -16.86
N LEU A 56 0.18 17.36 -16.30
CA LEU A 56 -0.63 18.57 -16.28
C LEU A 56 -0.79 19.17 -17.69
N GLU A 57 0.26 19.19 -18.50
CA GLU A 57 0.22 19.66 -19.90
C GLU A 57 -0.68 18.79 -20.78
N LYS A 58 -0.60 17.46 -20.62
CA LYS A 58 -1.38 16.51 -21.40
C LYS A 58 -2.87 16.52 -21.04
N TYR A 59 -3.20 16.80 -19.77
CA TYR A 59 -4.56 16.79 -19.26
C TYR A 59 -4.94 18.16 -18.64
N PRO A 60 -5.01 19.24 -19.43
CA PRO A 60 -5.24 20.60 -18.94
C PRO A 60 -6.53 20.73 -18.10
N GLN A 61 -7.58 19.99 -18.44
CA GLN A 61 -8.85 19.92 -17.71
C GLN A 61 -8.74 19.39 -16.27
N THR A 62 -7.61 18.78 -15.90
CA THR A 62 -7.34 18.27 -14.55
C THR A 62 -6.56 19.25 -13.69
N GLN A 63 -5.89 20.24 -14.30
CA GLN A 63 -4.92 21.11 -13.63
C GLN A 63 -5.49 21.83 -12.42
N GLU A 64 -6.65 22.46 -12.56
CA GLU A 64 -7.30 23.20 -11.47
C GLU A 64 -7.48 22.32 -10.22
N TYR A 65 -8.02 21.12 -10.41
CA TYR A 65 -8.26 20.17 -9.33
C TYR A 65 -6.95 19.64 -8.73
N LEU A 66 -6.01 19.21 -9.57
CA LEU A 66 -4.73 18.64 -9.13
C LEU A 66 -3.85 19.67 -8.41
N ASN A 67 -3.80 20.90 -8.91
CA ASN A 67 -3.07 22.00 -8.29
C ASN A 67 -3.64 22.34 -6.92
N ARG A 68 -4.96 22.42 -6.81
CA ARG A 68 -5.64 22.69 -5.54
C ARG A 68 -5.44 21.58 -4.50
N THR A 69 -5.49 20.31 -4.92
CA THR A 69 -5.61 19.18 -3.97
C THR A 69 -4.31 18.44 -3.71
N LEU A 70 -3.40 18.36 -4.68
CA LEU A 70 -2.21 17.50 -4.60
C LEU A 70 -0.89 18.26 -4.73
N ASN A 71 -0.84 19.34 -5.49
CA ASN A 71 0.42 20.05 -5.76
C ASN A 71 1.05 20.64 -4.48
N ASN A 72 0.24 21.19 -3.58
CA ASN A 72 0.71 21.78 -2.32
C ASN A 72 1.13 20.74 -1.27
N CYS A 73 0.85 19.44 -1.50
CA CYS A 73 1.10 18.38 -0.52
C CYS A 73 1.83 17.17 -1.12
N CYS A 74 2.60 17.36 -2.21
CA CYS A 74 3.40 16.32 -2.88
C CYS A 74 4.20 15.42 -1.92
N GLN A 75 4.73 15.99 -0.85
CA GLN A 75 5.48 15.28 0.19
C GLN A 75 4.66 14.18 0.89
N ALA A 76 3.34 14.34 0.96
CA ALA A 76 2.45 13.41 1.65
C ALA A 76 2.02 12.22 0.77
N TRP A 77 2.20 12.25 -0.56
CA TRP A 77 1.65 11.22 -1.45
C TRP A 77 2.60 10.70 -2.54
N ALA A 78 3.59 11.48 -2.98
CA ALA A 78 4.53 11.07 -4.01
C ALA A 78 5.69 10.26 -3.44
N LYS A 79 6.08 9.19 -4.15
CA LYS A 79 7.01 8.18 -3.64
C LYS A 79 8.41 8.76 -3.41
N CYS A 80 8.89 9.64 -4.28
CA CYS A 80 10.20 10.31 -4.16
C CYS A 80 10.40 11.07 -2.85
N TYR A 81 9.33 11.49 -2.16
CA TYR A 81 9.39 12.10 -0.83
C TYR A 81 9.24 11.06 0.30
N GLN A 82 8.50 9.99 0.04
CA GLN A 82 8.23 8.91 1.00
C GLN A 82 9.36 7.87 1.11
N VAL A 83 10.28 7.78 0.14
CA VAL A 83 11.37 6.78 0.13
C VAL A 83 12.27 6.84 1.38
N LYS A 84 12.33 7.98 2.07
CA LYS A 84 13.10 8.16 3.30
C LYS A 84 12.42 7.59 4.54
N HIS A 85 11.15 7.16 4.41
CA HIS A 85 10.34 6.68 5.51
C HIS A 85 10.00 5.21 5.30
N PHE A 86 10.27 4.39 6.31
CA PHE A 86 9.86 3.01 6.31
C PHE A 86 8.36 2.91 6.56
N THR A 87 7.60 2.50 5.54
CA THR A 87 6.14 2.34 5.63
C THR A 87 5.69 0.88 5.76
N ALA A 88 6.63 -0.09 5.80
CA ALA A 88 6.32 -1.53 5.77
C ALA A 88 5.34 -1.93 4.63
N GLY A 89 5.40 -1.25 3.48
CA GLY A 89 4.48 -1.46 2.36
C GLY A 89 3.07 -0.90 2.57
N ILE A 90 2.79 -0.29 3.71
CA ILE A 90 1.52 0.38 4.01
C ILE A 90 1.45 1.66 3.17
N GLN A 91 0.63 1.62 2.11
CA GLN A 91 0.34 2.77 1.26
C GLN A 91 -1.15 3.12 1.27
N SER A 92 -1.96 2.30 1.93
CA SER A 92 -3.39 2.47 2.09
C SER A 92 -3.84 2.07 3.49
N THR A 93 -5.03 2.53 3.87
CA THR A 93 -5.78 2.07 5.05
C THR A 93 -6.48 0.73 4.79
N GLN A 94 -5.88 -0.16 3.98
CA GLN A 94 -6.45 -1.42 3.49
C GLN A 94 -7.21 -2.21 4.56
N ARG A 95 -6.67 -2.34 5.78
CA ARG A 95 -7.33 -3.06 6.88
C ARG A 95 -8.64 -2.39 7.32
N VAL A 96 -8.61 -1.07 7.53
CA VAL A 96 -9.80 -0.31 7.94
C VAL A 96 -10.82 -0.24 6.81
N GLU A 97 -10.37 -0.15 5.56
CA GLU A 97 -11.27 -0.13 4.39
C GLU A 97 -11.98 -1.48 4.17
N VAL A 98 -11.26 -2.59 4.32
CA VAL A 98 -11.86 -3.94 4.29
C VAL A 98 -12.86 -4.08 5.43
N MET A 99 -12.48 -3.68 6.66
CA MET A 99 -13.39 -3.73 7.80
C MET A 99 -14.66 -2.91 7.54
N ASN A 100 -14.52 -1.67 7.07
CA ASN A 100 -15.63 -0.80 6.74
C ASN A 100 -16.52 -1.38 5.64
N ARG A 101 -15.95 -2.07 4.65
CA ARG A 101 -16.71 -2.75 3.60
C ARG A 101 -17.49 -3.92 4.17
N LEU A 102 -16.85 -4.81 4.93
CA LEU A 102 -17.49 -5.97 5.55
C LEU A 102 -18.63 -5.55 6.49
N ILE A 103 -18.43 -4.49 7.27
CA ILE A 103 -19.49 -3.89 8.10
C ILE A 103 -20.65 -3.41 7.23
N LYS A 104 -20.37 -2.69 6.13
CA LYS A 104 -21.40 -2.19 5.20
C LYS A 104 -22.09 -3.29 4.41
N GLU A 105 -21.46 -4.44 4.17
CA GLU A 105 -22.10 -5.60 3.55
C GLU A 105 -23.11 -6.27 4.49
N GLY A 106 -22.84 -6.23 5.80
CA GLY A 106 -23.75 -6.75 6.83
C GLY A 106 -24.79 -5.76 7.34
N THR A 107 -24.74 -4.49 6.92
CA THR A 107 -25.59 -3.41 7.46
C THR A 107 -26.16 -2.51 6.36
N SER A 108 -27.22 -1.77 6.70
CA SER A 108 -27.89 -0.81 5.82
C SER A 108 -28.08 0.53 6.52
N SER A 109 -28.50 1.56 5.78
CA SER A 109 -28.85 2.87 6.34
C SER A 109 -30.02 2.84 7.33
N THR A 110 -30.77 1.74 7.39
CA THR A 110 -31.90 1.51 8.30
C THR A 110 -31.57 0.52 9.42
N SER A 111 -30.34 0.00 9.48
CA SER A 111 -29.93 -0.96 10.50
C SER A 111 -29.86 -0.29 11.88
N SER A 112 -30.34 -1.00 12.90
CA SER A 112 -30.22 -0.56 14.28
C SER A 112 -28.77 -0.65 14.76
N LEU A 113 -28.46 0.03 15.87
CA LEU A 113 -27.17 -0.13 16.55
C LEU A 113 -26.95 -1.57 17.05
N CYS A 114 -28.00 -2.31 17.40
CA CYS A 114 -27.91 -3.72 17.78
C CYS A 114 -27.46 -4.57 16.58
N ASN A 115 -28.04 -4.34 15.40
CA ASN A 115 -27.65 -5.03 14.17
C ASN A 115 -26.19 -4.74 13.83
N LEU A 116 -25.74 -3.49 13.99
CA LEU A 116 -24.34 -3.12 13.80
C LEU A 116 -23.42 -3.87 14.77
N HIS A 117 -23.80 -3.95 16.05
CA HIS A 117 -23.04 -4.68 17.07
C HIS A 117 -22.92 -6.17 16.73
N GLU A 118 -24.02 -6.82 16.34
CA GLU A 118 -24.03 -8.23 15.95
C GLU A 118 -23.10 -8.50 14.76
N GLN A 119 -23.11 -7.62 13.75
CA GLN A 119 -22.22 -7.77 12.59
C GLN A 119 -20.74 -7.60 12.98
N ILE A 120 -20.43 -6.62 13.83
CA ILE A 120 -19.07 -6.44 14.34
C ILE A 120 -18.64 -7.68 15.13
N GLN A 121 -19.49 -8.19 16.01
CA GLN A 121 -19.18 -9.38 16.81
C GLN A 121 -18.92 -10.60 15.92
N LYS A 122 -19.75 -10.82 14.89
CA LYS A 122 -19.56 -11.89 13.91
C LYS A 122 -18.21 -11.79 13.18
N LEU A 123 -17.77 -10.59 12.82
CA LEU A 123 -16.46 -10.38 12.19
C LEU A 123 -15.32 -10.71 13.15
N LEU A 124 -15.43 -10.31 14.43
CA LEU A 124 -14.44 -10.62 15.46
C LEU A 124 -14.36 -12.13 15.73
N ASP A 125 -15.50 -12.81 15.81
CA ASP A 125 -15.56 -14.25 16.03
C ASP A 125 -14.94 -15.03 14.87
N ASN A 126 -15.14 -14.57 13.63
CA ASN A 126 -14.51 -15.14 12.44
C ASN A 126 -12.98 -14.94 12.47
N GLU A 127 -12.49 -13.76 12.84
CA GLU A 127 -11.07 -13.48 12.97
C GLU A 127 -10.42 -14.35 14.06
N ALA A 128 -11.12 -14.54 15.19
CA ALA A 128 -10.67 -15.42 16.27
C ALA A 128 -10.62 -16.90 15.84
N GLN A 129 -11.63 -17.37 15.10
CA GLN A 129 -11.64 -18.72 14.53
C GLN A 129 -10.49 -18.93 13.55
N TRP A 130 -10.27 -17.99 12.63
CA TRP A 130 -9.17 -18.05 11.68
C TRP A 130 -7.80 -18.05 12.38
N SER A 131 -7.64 -17.22 13.43
CA SER A 131 -6.41 -17.16 14.22
C SER A 131 -6.12 -18.49 14.92
N ARG A 132 -7.14 -19.14 15.52
CA ARG A 132 -7.02 -20.48 16.11
C ARG A 132 -6.62 -21.52 15.07
N HIS A 133 -7.27 -21.50 13.91
CA HIS A 133 -6.96 -22.43 12.82
C HIS A 133 -5.53 -22.23 12.29
N ASN A 134 -5.09 -20.98 12.11
CA ASN A 134 -3.74 -20.68 11.67
C ASN A 134 -2.68 -21.09 12.71
N ALA A 135 -2.94 -20.86 14.00
CA ALA A 135 -2.06 -21.34 15.08
C ALA A 135 -1.95 -22.88 15.07
N TYR A 136 -3.07 -23.58 14.87
CA TYR A 136 -3.07 -25.03 14.69
C TYR A 136 -2.21 -25.45 13.49
N LEU A 137 -2.39 -24.84 12.32
CA LEU A 137 -1.57 -25.14 11.13
C LEU A 137 -0.07 -24.92 11.37
N GLN A 138 0.31 -23.89 12.13
CA GLN A 138 1.71 -23.63 12.47
C GLN A 138 2.28 -24.62 13.48
N SER A 139 1.44 -25.27 14.28
CA SER A 139 1.88 -26.32 15.22
C SER A 139 2.17 -27.67 14.54
N LEU A 140 1.74 -27.84 13.28
CA LEU A 140 1.95 -29.09 12.54
C LEU A 140 3.44 -29.26 12.17
N PRO A 141 4.05 -30.45 12.41
CA PRO A 141 5.47 -30.71 12.15
C PRO A 141 5.90 -30.45 10.70
N THR A 142 4.98 -30.62 9.75
CA THR A 142 5.19 -30.46 8.30
C THR A 142 5.49 -29.03 7.85
N ASN A 143 5.21 -28.01 8.69
CA ASN A 143 5.45 -26.59 8.37
C ASN A 143 6.72 -26.02 9.00
N GLN A 144 7.50 -26.82 9.74
CA GLN A 144 8.78 -26.38 10.30
C GLN A 144 9.87 -26.49 9.23
N THR A 145 9.84 -25.58 8.24
CA THR A 145 11.01 -25.39 7.39
C THR A 145 12.16 -24.87 8.26
N PRO A 146 13.36 -25.49 8.26
CA PRO A 146 14.50 -24.94 8.97
C PRO A 146 14.75 -23.51 8.50
N SER A 147 14.60 -22.54 9.41
CA SER A 147 14.71 -21.13 9.09
C SER A 147 16.17 -20.77 8.84
N ILE A 148 16.58 -20.80 7.58
CA ILE A 148 17.90 -20.31 7.14
C ILE A 148 18.04 -18.79 7.40
N ILE A 149 16.92 -18.11 7.65
CA ILE A 149 16.85 -16.66 7.90
C ILE A 149 17.41 -16.30 9.28
N GLU A 150 17.14 -17.12 10.30
CA GLU A 150 17.52 -16.83 11.69
C GLU A 150 19.04 -16.75 11.89
N PRO A 151 19.87 -17.65 11.31
CA PRO A 151 21.32 -17.51 11.33
C PRO A 151 21.84 -16.29 10.57
N ILE A 152 21.20 -15.91 9.45
CA ILE A 152 21.70 -14.84 8.57
C ILE A 152 21.30 -13.45 9.08
N PHE A 153 20.08 -13.30 9.63
CA PHE A 153 19.52 -12.03 10.07
C PHE A 153 18.92 -12.10 11.49
N PRO A 154 19.67 -12.53 12.51
CA PRO A 154 19.13 -12.84 13.84
C PRO A 154 18.40 -11.65 14.46
N LYS A 155 19.01 -10.46 14.39
CA LYS A 155 18.43 -9.23 14.95
C LYS A 155 17.19 -8.74 14.22
N ILE A 156 17.09 -8.98 12.90
CA ILE A 156 15.90 -8.64 12.12
C ILE A 156 14.77 -9.59 12.49
N VAL A 157 15.04 -10.89 12.59
CA VAL A 157 14.02 -11.87 13.01
C VAL A 157 13.50 -11.56 14.40
N GLU A 158 14.36 -11.19 15.34
CA GLU A 158 13.95 -10.77 16.69
C GLU A 158 12.98 -9.58 16.65
N LEU A 159 13.32 -8.52 15.90
CA LEU A 159 12.47 -7.35 15.75
C LEU A 159 11.14 -7.68 15.05
N MET A 160 11.17 -8.53 14.03
CA MET A 160 9.96 -8.98 13.33
C MET A 160 9.04 -9.77 14.27
N LYS A 161 9.58 -10.72 15.04
CA LYS A 161 8.80 -11.47 16.04
C LYS A 161 8.22 -10.57 17.12
N LYS A 162 8.93 -9.49 17.49
CA LYS A 162 8.49 -8.53 18.51
C LYS A 162 7.34 -7.62 18.04
N TYR A 163 7.36 -7.18 16.78
CA TYR A 163 6.45 -6.13 16.30
C TYR A 163 5.43 -6.58 15.26
N LEU A 164 5.60 -7.76 14.64
CA LEU A 164 4.72 -8.24 13.57
C LEU A 164 3.81 -9.36 14.07
N ILE A 165 2.58 -9.35 13.56
CA ILE A 165 1.63 -10.46 13.75
C ILE A 165 2.05 -11.69 12.96
N PRO A 166 1.69 -12.92 13.37
CA PRO A 166 2.19 -14.17 12.77
C PRO A 166 2.01 -14.27 11.25
N HIS A 167 0.89 -13.77 10.72
CA HIS A 167 0.66 -13.75 9.27
C HIS A 167 1.67 -12.87 8.53
N ILE A 168 1.90 -11.65 9.01
CA ILE A 168 2.84 -10.70 8.40
C ILE A 168 4.28 -11.19 8.59
N LEU A 169 4.60 -11.80 9.74
CA LEU A 169 5.88 -12.44 9.99
C LEU A 169 6.20 -13.51 8.93
N SER A 170 5.24 -14.41 8.65
CA SER A 170 5.39 -15.46 7.64
C SER A 170 5.65 -14.87 6.24
N VAL A 171 4.87 -13.86 5.83
CA VAL A 171 5.06 -13.18 4.55
C VAL A 171 6.44 -12.52 4.46
N GLN A 172 6.89 -11.83 5.51
CA GLN A 172 8.20 -11.19 5.54
C GLN A 172 9.34 -12.21 5.48
N GLN A 173 9.22 -13.34 6.18
CA GLN A 173 10.20 -14.42 6.12
C GLN A 173 10.33 -15.00 4.70
N GLN A 174 9.21 -15.21 4.00
CA GLN A 174 9.23 -15.64 2.59
C GLN A 174 9.89 -14.60 1.68
N GLN A 175 9.65 -13.31 1.90
CA GLN A 175 10.31 -12.24 1.14
C GLN A 175 11.82 -12.19 1.37
N ILE A 176 12.27 -12.39 2.61
CA ILE A 176 13.71 -12.45 2.94
C ILE A 176 14.35 -13.66 2.26
N LEU A 177 13.72 -14.84 2.31
CA LEU A 177 14.22 -16.01 1.58
C LEU A 177 14.30 -15.74 0.07
N GLY A 178 13.26 -15.14 -0.50
CA GLY A 178 13.27 -14.71 -1.89
C GLY A 178 14.41 -13.75 -2.20
N SER A 179 14.73 -12.83 -1.29
CA SER A 179 15.81 -11.85 -1.46
C SER A 179 17.19 -12.50 -1.64
N LEU A 180 17.43 -13.65 -1.01
CA LEU A 180 18.69 -14.41 -1.11
C LEU A 180 18.93 -14.98 -2.52
N LEU A 181 17.88 -15.04 -3.35
CA LEU A 181 17.96 -15.52 -4.73
C LEU A 181 18.28 -14.42 -5.74
N TYR A 182 18.36 -13.15 -5.30
CA TYR A 182 18.66 -12.03 -6.19
C TYR A 182 20.12 -11.59 -6.07
N CYS A 183 20.75 -11.33 -7.23
CA CYS A 183 22.07 -10.72 -7.31
C CYS A 183 21.90 -9.26 -7.74
N ALA A 184 22.21 -8.31 -6.85
CA ALA A 184 22.11 -6.89 -7.16
C ALA A 184 23.35 -6.42 -7.95
N LYS A 185 23.12 -5.63 -9.02
CA LYS A 185 24.18 -4.90 -9.73
C LYS A 185 23.92 -3.41 -9.61
N THR A 186 24.97 -2.64 -9.30
CA THR A 186 24.89 -1.18 -9.27
C THR A 186 24.83 -0.65 -10.70
N ILE A 187 23.89 0.24 -10.99
CA ILE A 187 23.67 0.80 -12.32
C ILE A 187 23.74 2.34 -12.22
N SER A 188 24.33 3.02 -13.21
CA SER A 188 24.29 4.49 -13.28
C SER A 188 22.85 4.98 -13.38
N LYS A 189 22.58 6.17 -12.82
CA LYS A 189 21.25 6.80 -12.84
C LYS A 189 20.70 6.95 -14.27
N ASP A 190 21.55 7.16 -15.26
CA ASP A 190 21.16 7.40 -16.66
C ASP A 190 20.51 6.17 -17.31
N LEU A 191 20.86 4.97 -16.83
CA LEU A 191 20.38 3.68 -17.34
C LEU A 191 19.05 3.23 -16.72
N ILE A 192 18.53 3.96 -15.71
CA ILE A 192 17.27 3.60 -15.04
C ILE A 192 16.07 3.73 -16.00
N SER A 193 16.14 4.68 -16.95
CA SER A 193 15.11 4.89 -17.97
C SER A 193 14.91 3.70 -18.92
N THR A 194 15.92 2.83 -19.03
CA THR A 194 15.95 1.66 -19.92
C THR A 194 15.49 0.37 -19.22
N ILE A 195 15.31 0.38 -17.90
CA ILE A 195 14.84 -0.77 -17.13
C ILE A 195 13.32 -0.90 -17.31
N LYS A 196 12.89 -1.84 -18.16
CA LYS A 196 11.50 -2.27 -18.22
C LYS A 196 11.16 -3.06 -16.96
N VAL A 197 10.66 -2.38 -15.93
CA VAL A 197 10.01 -3.05 -14.80
C VAL A 197 8.70 -3.66 -15.33
N ARG A 198 8.67 -4.98 -15.54
CA ARG A 198 7.40 -5.69 -15.72
C ARG A 198 6.63 -5.59 -14.41
N ILE A 199 5.50 -4.90 -14.45
CA ILE A 199 4.45 -4.97 -13.43
C ILE A 199 3.60 -6.19 -13.77
#